data_AF-M6HCJ6-F1
#
_entry.id   AF-M6HCJ6-F1
#
_cell.length_a   1.000
_cell.length_b   1.000
_cell.length_c   1.000
_cell.angle_alpha   90.00
_cell.angle_beta   90.00
_cell.angle_gamma   90.00
#
_symmetry.space_group_name_H-M   'P 1'
#
loop_
_entity.id
_entity.type
_entity.pdbx_description
1 polymer ?
#
loop_
_entity_poly.entity_id
_entity_poly.type
_entity_poly.pdbx_seq_one_letter_code
_entity_poly.pdbx_strand_id
1 'polypeptide(L)'
;MRVPKELTKVIQLDKIGFSKKSLSTELNVGNRFQLVLRNLLEKEIESIRNNFEKITKNGFINYYDSQRFSRFHSEFRLPILPFFKGDAETCLKLILTDPFPGEKNRLGTEKKFFMTFGEIGLSVKNGLRANWKKIFFPI
;
A
#
# COMPACT_ATOMS: atom_id res chain seq x y z
N MET A 1 19.17 17.86 4.25
CA MET A 1 18.36 17.13 3.25
C MET A 1 18.25 18.01 2.02
N ARG A 2 18.59 17.53 0.81
CA ARG A 2 18.43 18.31 -0.44
C ARG A 2 17.16 17.81 -1.13
N VAL A 3 16.21 18.70 -1.41
CA VAL A 3 15.00 18.37 -2.16
C VAL A 3 15.39 18.26 -3.65
N PRO A 4 15.04 17.17 -4.35
CA PRO A 4 15.21 17.07 -5.80
C PRO A 4 14.56 18.26 -6.51
N LYS A 5 15.23 18.82 -7.54
CA LYS A 5 14.77 20.06 -8.21
C LYS A 5 13.35 19.93 -8.75
N GLU A 6 12.97 18.74 -9.17
CA GLU A 6 11.66 18.41 -9.74
C GLU A 6 10.53 18.54 -8.72
N LEU A 7 10.83 18.37 -7.43
CA LEU A 7 9.86 18.38 -6.34
C LEU A 7 9.73 19.74 -5.65
N THR A 8 10.58 20.71 -5.97
CA THR A 8 10.57 22.05 -5.36
C THR A 8 9.26 22.82 -5.58
N LYS A 9 8.47 22.46 -6.61
CA LYS A 9 7.15 23.07 -6.86
C LYS A 9 6.01 22.47 -6.01
N VAL A 10 6.22 21.31 -5.40
CA VAL A 10 5.18 20.54 -4.69
C VAL A 10 5.55 20.18 -3.25
N ILE A 11 6.82 20.35 -2.87
CA ILE A 11 7.32 20.14 -1.51
C ILE A 11 7.85 21.47 -1.00
N GLN A 12 7.25 21.94 0.10
CA GLN A 12 7.75 23.04 0.90
C GLN A 12 8.43 22.49 2.14
N LEU A 13 9.56 23.09 2.52
CA LEU A 13 10.27 22.77 3.76
C LEU A 13 10.42 24.03 4.58
N ASP A 14 9.79 24.03 5.76
CA ASP A 14 9.93 25.12 6.72
C ASP A 14 10.80 24.65 7.90
N LYS A 15 11.84 25.42 8.21
CA LYS A 15 12.69 25.14 9.36
C LYS A 15 12.00 25.64 10.63
N ILE A 16 11.58 24.73 11.49
CA ILE A 16 10.87 25.06 12.74
C ILE A 16 11.84 25.28 13.93
N GLY A 17 13.00 24.62 13.96
CA GLY A 17 13.96 24.77 15.05
C GLY A 17 15.05 23.70 15.08
N PHE A 18 15.71 23.57 16.24
CA PHE A 18 16.72 22.55 16.51
C PHE A 18 16.34 21.75 17.76
N SER A 19 16.68 20.47 17.76
CA SER A 19 16.47 19.57 18.89
C SER A 19 17.73 18.73 19.12
N LYS A 20 18.02 18.43 20.40
CA LYS A 20 19.06 17.45 20.77
C LYS A 20 18.57 16.01 20.63
N LYS A 21 17.25 15.80 20.60
CA LYS A 21 16.61 14.49 20.42
C LYS A 21 16.20 14.29 18.96
N SER A 22 16.46 13.10 18.43
CA SER A 22 15.97 12.72 17.10
C SER A 22 14.45 12.57 17.11
N LEU A 23 13.82 12.88 15.99
CA LEU A 23 12.42 12.52 15.76
C LEU A 23 12.30 10.99 15.68
N SER A 24 11.27 10.44 16.32
CA SER A 24 10.86 9.04 16.22
C SER A 24 9.35 8.96 15.97
N THR A 25 8.89 7.80 15.49
CA THR A 25 7.46 7.55 15.27
C THR A 25 6.64 7.56 16.56
N GLU A 26 7.29 7.32 17.70
CA GLU A 26 6.66 7.33 19.03
C GLU A 26 6.21 8.73 19.46
N LEU A 27 6.82 9.78 18.88
CA LEU A 27 6.44 11.17 19.15
C LEU A 27 5.18 11.60 18.37
N ASN A 28 4.65 10.75 17.48
CA ASN A 28 3.44 11.05 16.73
C ASN A 28 2.19 10.72 17.57
N VAL A 29 1.53 11.77 18.06
CA VAL A 29 0.29 11.65 18.86
C VAL A 29 -0.95 11.46 17.96
N GLY A 30 -0.87 11.86 16.68
CA GLY A 30 -1.95 11.75 15.72
C GLY A 30 -1.82 12.72 14.56
N ASN A 31 -2.80 12.66 13.66
CA ASN A 31 -2.90 13.55 12.50
C ASN A 31 -4.21 14.34 12.54
N ARG A 32 -4.15 15.61 12.15
CA ARG A 32 -5.34 16.43 11.91
C ARG A 32 -5.74 16.28 10.44
N PHE A 33 -6.97 15.85 10.21
CA PHE A 33 -7.53 15.73 8.87
C PHE A 33 -8.50 16.87 8.59
N GLN A 34 -8.47 17.38 7.36
CA GLN A 34 -9.48 18.25 6.79
C GLN A 34 -9.95 17.61 5.49
N LEU A 35 -11.23 17.24 5.43
CA LEU A 35 -11.81 16.50 4.32
C LEU A 35 -12.93 17.32 3.70
N VAL A 36 -13.05 17.29 2.37
CA VAL A 36 -14.15 17.89 1.63
C VAL A 36 -14.85 16.78 0.87
N LEU A 37 -16.07 16.45 1.29
CA LEU A 37 -16.94 15.51 0.59
C LEU A 37 -17.61 16.24 -0.59
N ARG A 38 -17.52 15.67 -1.79
CA ARG A 38 -18.07 16.24 -3.03
C ARG A 38 -19.15 15.34 -3.59
N ASN A 39 -20.01 15.89 -4.45
CA ASN A 39 -21.07 15.15 -5.16
C ASN A 39 -22.05 14.43 -4.20
N LEU A 40 -22.46 15.12 -3.14
CA LEU A 40 -23.47 14.64 -2.22
C LEU A 40 -24.87 14.90 -2.80
N LEU A 41 -25.77 13.94 -2.62
CA LEU A 41 -27.19 14.12 -2.87
C LEU A 41 -27.84 14.82 -1.67
N GLU A 42 -28.86 15.64 -1.90
CA GLU A 42 -29.56 16.38 -0.84
C GLU A 42 -30.03 15.47 0.31
N LYS A 43 -30.55 14.29 -0.04
CA LYS A 43 -31.01 13.26 0.92
C LYS A 43 -29.90 12.70 1.81
N GLU A 44 -28.64 12.81 1.40
CA GLU A 44 -27.49 12.29 2.15
C GLU A 44 -26.98 13.28 3.18
N ILE A 45 -27.20 14.59 2.99
CA ILE A 45 -26.68 15.65 3.85
C ILE A 45 -27.14 15.46 5.29
N GLU A 46 -28.44 15.23 5.50
CA GLU A 46 -29.02 15.07 6.82
C GLU A 46 -28.53 13.79 7.51
N SER A 47 -28.43 12.69 6.76
CA SER A 47 -27.86 11.43 7.27
C SER A 47 -26.40 11.59 7.70
N ILE A 48 -25.59 12.29 6.91
CA ILE A 48 -24.18 12.56 7.20
C ILE A 48 -24.06 13.39 8.49
N ARG A 49 -24.83 14.47 8.64
CA ARG A 49 -24.83 15.30 9.86
C ARG A 49 -25.14 14.48 11.10
N ASN A 50 -26.24 13.73 11.08
CA ASN A 50 -26.65 12.87 12.19
C ASN A 50 -25.59 11.80 12.52
N ASN A 51 -24.91 11.24 11.52
CA ASN A 51 -23.84 10.27 11.74
C ASN A 51 -22.58 10.91 12.32
N PHE A 52 -22.22 12.12 11.89
CA PHE A 52 -21.10 12.85 12.48
C PHE A 52 -21.32 13.15 13.96
N GLU A 53 -22.52 13.58 14.36
CA GLU A 53 -22.84 13.80 15.78
C GLU A 53 -22.66 12.52 16.60
N LYS A 54 -23.13 11.38 16.08
CA LYS A 54 -22.95 10.06 16.72
C LYS A 54 -21.48 9.68 16.82
N ILE A 55 -20.69 9.88 15.75
CA ILE A 55 -19.25 9.56 15.73
C ILE A 55 -18.49 10.46 16.70
N THR A 56 -18.82 11.74 16.80
CA THR A 56 -18.18 12.64 17.75
C THR A 56 -18.42 12.21 19.19
N LYS A 57 -19.62 11.70 19.50
CA LYS A 57 -19.97 11.23 20.85
C LYS A 57 -19.39 9.85 21.17
N ASN A 58 -19.45 8.91 20.23
CA ASN A 58 -19.17 7.49 20.48
C ASN A 58 -17.84 7.01 19.90
N GLY A 59 -17.17 7.82 19.10
CA GLY A 59 -16.03 7.41 18.28
C GLY A 59 -16.44 6.59 17.07
N PHE A 60 -15.45 5.91 16.48
CA PHE A 60 -15.62 4.98 15.37
C PHE A 60 -14.73 3.76 15.58
N ILE A 61 -15.05 2.66 14.88
CA ILE A 61 -14.26 1.43 14.97
C ILE A 61 -12.94 1.63 14.22
N ASN A 62 -11.83 1.38 14.91
CA ASN A 62 -10.49 1.54 14.35
C ASN A 62 -10.11 0.36 13.43
N TYR A 63 -10.73 0.30 12.25
CA TYR A 63 -10.40 -0.69 11.24
C TYR A 63 -9.06 -0.36 10.55
N TYR A 64 -8.35 -1.42 10.14
CA TYR A 64 -7.29 -1.30 9.14
C TYR A 64 -7.93 -0.99 7.78
N ASP A 65 -7.58 0.14 7.18
CA ASP A 65 -8.07 0.53 5.86
C ASP A 65 -7.48 -0.38 4.75
N SER A 66 -8.16 -0.45 3.62
CA SER A 66 -7.77 -1.09 2.37
C SER A 66 -6.32 -0.79 1.93
N GLN A 67 -5.81 0.41 2.20
CA GLN A 67 -4.39 0.75 1.95
C GLN A 67 -3.42 -0.20 2.65
N ARG A 68 -3.78 -0.75 3.82
CA ARG A 68 -2.97 -1.74 4.57
C ARG A 68 -2.95 -3.11 3.93
N PHE A 69 -3.96 -3.42 3.12
CA PHE A 69 -4.16 -4.70 2.48
C PHE A 69 -3.99 -4.58 0.97
N SER A 70 -2.98 -3.82 0.52
CA SER A 70 -2.75 -3.39 -0.88
C SER A 70 -2.84 -4.49 -1.95
N ARG A 71 -2.94 -5.76 -1.55
CA ARG A 71 -3.15 -6.96 -2.37
C ARG A 71 -4.36 -7.71 -1.82
N PHE A 72 -5.46 -7.73 -2.56
CA PHE A 72 -6.61 -8.58 -2.26
C PHE A 72 -6.85 -9.56 -3.41
N HIS A 73 -6.50 -10.84 -3.21
CA HIS A 73 -6.78 -11.89 -4.18
C HIS A 73 -8.20 -12.43 -3.96
N SER A 74 -8.97 -12.71 -5.02
CA SER A 74 -10.36 -13.19 -4.90
C SER A 74 -10.50 -14.46 -4.06
N GLU A 75 -9.67 -15.47 -4.33
CA GLU A 75 -9.67 -16.75 -3.60
C GLU A 75 -8.96 -16.70 -2.25
N PHE A 76 -7.72 -16.20 -2.22
CA PHE A 76 -6.86 -16.31 -1.03
C PHE A 76 -6.97 -15.12 -0.08
N ARG A 77 -7.66 -14.04 -0.46
CA ARG A 77 -7.73 -12.74 0.22
C ARG A 77 -6.37 -12.07 0.40
N LEU A 78 -5.41 -12.68 1.09
CA LEU A 78 -4.07 -12.14 1.32
C LEU A 78 -2.99 -13.21 1.02
N PRO A 79 -1.94 -12.90 0.24
CA PRO A 79 -0.84 -13.84 -0.05
C PRO A 79 -0.13 -14.40 1.19
N ILE A 80 -0.21 -13.71 2.33
CA ILE A 80 0.40 -14.16 3.58
C ILE A 80 -0.33 -15.37 4.20
N LEU A 81 -1.60 -15.62 3.85
CA LEU A 81 -2.37 -16.72 4.45
C LEU A 81 -1.80 -18.10 4.08
N PRO A 82 -1.45 -18.40 2.81
CA PRO A 82 -0.71 -19.62 2.46
C PRO A 82 0.59 -19.78 3.25
N PHE A 83 1.36 -18.71 3.46
CA PHE A 83 2.60 -18.76 4.23
C PHE A 83 2.37 -19.22 5.67
N PHE A 84 1.34 -18.69 6.36
CA PHE A 84 0.98 -19.15 7.70
C PHE A 84 0.48 -20.59 7.75
N LYS A 85 0.05 -21.16 6.62
CA LYS A 85 -0.33 -22.57 6.49
C LYS A 85 0.84 -23.49 6.12
N GLY A 86 2.07 -22.96 6.02
CA GLY A 86 3.26 -23.69 5.60
C GLY A 86 3.43 -23.78 4.07
N ASP A 87 2.55 -23.15 3.30
CA ASP A 87 2.62 -23.12 1.83
C ASP A 87 3.32 -21.83 1.36
N ALA A 88 4.65 -21.84 1.50
CA ALA A 88 5.49 -20.72 1.08
C ALA A 88 5.55 -20.56 -0.45
N GLU A 89 5.39 -21.65 -1.21
CA GLU A 89 5.41 -21.63 -2.67
C GLU A 89 4.19 -20.88 -3.23
N THR A 90 2.98 -21.19 -2.75
CA THR A 90 1.77 -20.48 -3.15
C THR A 90 1.81 -19.02 -2.72
N CYS A 91 2.33 -18.72 -1.52
CA CYS A 91 2.57 -17.33 -1.10
C CYS A 91 3.44 -16.58 -2.11
N LEU A 92 4.59 -17.15 -2.49
CA LEU A 92 5.50 -16.53 -3.44
C LEU A 92 4.86 -16.37 -4.83
N LYS A 93 4.15 -17.38 -5.32
CA LYS A 93 3.40 -17.31 -6.58
C LYS A 93 2.44 -16.12 -6.55
N LEU A 94 1.58 -16.04 -5.54
CA LEU A 94 0.61 -14.94 -5.40
C LEU A 94 1.27 -13.56 -5.34
N ILE A 95 2.39 -13.41 -4.63
CA ILE A 95 3.12 -12.14 -4.57
C ILE A 95 3.65 -11.72 -5.96
N LEU A 96 4.14 -12.68 -6.73
CA LEU A 96 4.79 -12.43 -8.00
C LEU A 96 3.81 -12.29 -9.16
N THR A 97 2.68 -13.00 -9.13
CA THR A 97 1.83 -13.18 -10.31
C THR A 97 0.46 -12.53 -10.22
N ASP A 98 -0.03 -12.21 -9.02
CA ASP A 98 -1.38 -11.66 -8.87
C ASP A 98 -1.44 -10.21 -9.39
N PRO A 99 -2.24 -9.92 -10.44
CA PRO A 99 -2.40 -8.56 -10.95
C PRO A 99 -3.32 -7.76 -10.02
N PHE A 100 -2.90 -6.55 -9.61
CA PHE A 100 -3.68 -5.74 -8.67
C PHE A 100 -4.48 -4.59 -9.34
N PRO A 101 -5.63 -4.19 -8.78
CA PRO A 101 -6.37 -3.02 -9.26
C PRO A 101 -5.53 -1.76 -9.09
N GLY A 102 -5.16 -1.11 -10.20
CA GLY A 102 -4.25 0.05 -10.22
C GLY A 102 -2.81 -0.26 -10.62
N GLU A 103 -2.50 -1.52 -10.93
CA GLU A 103 -1.22 -1.89 -11.53
C GLU A 103 -1.10 -1.28 -12.94
N LYS A 104 0.02 -0.59 -13.23
CA LYS A 104 0.28 -0.07 -14.57
C LYS A 104 0.18 -1.22 -15.57
N ASN A 105 -0.56 -1.02 -16.66
CA ASN A 105 -0.87 -2.02 -17.69
C ASN A 105 0.31 -2.91 -18.09
N ARG A 106 1.54 -2.36 -18.12
CA ARG A 106 2.77 -3.11 -18.45
C ARG A 106 3.11 -4.23 -17.45
N LEU A 107 3.02 -3.95 -16.15
CA LEU A 107 3.34 -4.93 -15.09
C LEU A 107 2.28 -6.05 -15.04
N GLY A 108 1.00 -5.71 -15.26
CA GLY A 108 -0.07 -6.70 -15.37
C GLY A 108 0.13 -7.66 -16.56
N THR A 109 0.61 -7.16 -17.71
CA THR A 109 0.94 -8.00 -18.88
C THR A 109 2.15 -8.91 -18.63
N GLU A 110 3.21 -8.39 -17.98
CA GLU A 110 4.40 -9.16 -17.64
C GLU A 110 4.11 -10.29 -16.65
N LYS A 111 3.24 -10.04 -15.66
CA LYS A 111 2.76 -11.07 -14.71
C LYS A 111 1.94 -12.16 -15.38
N LYS A 112 1.06 -11.81 -16.32
CA LYS A 112 0.34 -12.79 -17.15
C LYS A 112 1.30 -13.65 -17.97
N PHE A 113 2.33 -13.06 -18.54
CA PHE A 113 3.40 -13.82 -19.23
C PHE A 113 4.10 -14.79 -18.29
N PHE A 114 4.43 -14.38 -17.06
CA PHE A 114 5.06 -15.25 -16.08
C PHE A 114 4.16 -16.43 -15.66
N MET A 115 2.86 -16.19 -15.49
CA MET A 115 1.86 -17.23 -15.22
C MET A 115 1.78 -18.27 -16.34
N THR A 116 1.88 -17.83 -17.60
CA THR A 116 1.73 -18.70 -18.77
C THR A 116 2.99 -19.53 -19.07
N PHE A 117 4.18 -18.95 -18.88
CA PHE A 117 5.43 -19.57 -19.38
C PHE A 117 6.32 -20.19 -18.30
N GLY A 118 6.03 -19.98 -17.00
CA GLY A 118 6.70 -20.68 -15.89
C GLY A 118 8.21 -20.42 -15.73
N GLU A 119 8.85 -19.70 -16.65
CA GLU A 119 10.29 -19.45 -16.60
C GLU A 119 10.63 -18.18 -15.83
N ILE A 120 11.10 -18.38 -14.60
CA ILE A 120 11.70 -17.33 -13.74
C ILE A 120 12.83 -16.58 -14.47
N GLY A 121 13.50 -17.24 -15.43
CA GLY A 121 14.63 -16.71 -16.19
C GLY A 121 14.30 -15.56 -17.15
N LEU A 122 13.07 -15.45 -17.66
CA LEU A 122 12.73 -14.40 -18.64
C LEU A 122 12.35 -13.05 -17.99
N SER A 123 11.77 -13.07 -16.79
CA SER A 123 11.34 -11.84 -16.10
C SER A 123 12.52 -10.97 -15.63
N VAL A 124 13.67 -11.60 -15.35
CA VAL A 124 14.92 -10.90 -14.97
C VAL A 124 15.50 -10.10 -16.13
N LYS A 125 15.27 -10.50 -17.39
CA LYS A 125 15.75 -9.76 -18.57
C LYS A 125 14.94 -8.49 -18.88
N ASN A 126 13.67 -8.43 -18.48
CA ASN A 126 12.74 -7.36 -18.90
C ASN A 126 12.46 -6.27 -17.85
N GLY A 127 13.09 -6.32 -16.67
CA GLY A 127 13.08 -5.16 -15.75
C GLY A 127 12.93 -5.46 -14.26
N LEU A 128 12.70 -6.71 -13.85
CA LEU A 128 12.85 -7.09 -12.44
C LEU A 128 14.33 -7.31 -12.13
N ARG A 129 15.09 -6.22 -11.91
CA ARG A 129 16.40 -6.27 -11.25
C ARG A 129 16.22 -6.62 -9.76
N ALA A 130 15.76 -7.82 -9.48
CA ALA A 130 16.08 -8.48 -8.22
C ALA A 130 17.30 -9.36 -8.49
N ASN A 131 18.37 -9.16 -7.73
CA ASN A 131 19.57 -9.99 -7.84
C ASN A 131 19.29 -11.29 -7.09
N TRP A 132 18.55 -12.20 -7.74
CA TRP A 132 18.03 -13.44 -7.14
C TRP A 132 19.12 -14.43 -6.70
N LYS A 133 20.37 -14.25 -7.13
CA LYS A 133 21.53 -15.05 -6.67
C LYS A 133 21.87 -14.88 -5.18
N LYS A 134 21.25 -13.94 -4.46
CA LYS A 134 21.42 -13.76 -3.00
C LYS A 134 20.25 -14.26 -2.14
N ILE A 135 19.10 -14.58 -2.73
CA ILE A 135 17.89 -14.96 -1.98
C ILE A 135 17.81 -16.48 -1.77
N PHE A 136 18.39 -17.25 -2.69
CA PHE A 136 18.48 -18.70 -2.61
C PHE A 136 19.96 -19.11 -2.59
N PHE A 137 20.59 -19.04 -1.42
CA PHE A 137 21.70 -19.95 -1.11
C PHE A 137 21.20 -20.95 -0.06
N PRO A 138 21.50 -22.24 -0.22
CA PRO A 138 21.02 -23.28 0.66
C PRO A 138 21.72 -23.17 2.02
N ILE A 139 20.99 -23.48 3.08
CA ILE A 139 21.58 -24.04 4.31
C ILE A 139 22.16 -25.40 3.94
#